data_AF-A0A7Y2D7I2-F1
#
_entry.id   AF-A0A7Y2D7I2-F1
#
_cell.length_a   1.000
_cell.length_b   1.000
_cell.length_c   1.000
_cell.angle_alpha   90.00
_cell.angle_beta   90.00
_cell.angle_gamma   90.00
#
_symmetry.space_group_name_H-M   'P 1'
#
loop_
_entity.id
_entity.type
_entity.pdbx_description
1 polymer ?
#
loop_
_entity_poly.entity_id
_entity_poly.type
_entity_poly.pdbx_seq_one_letter_code
_entity_poly.pdbx_strand_id
1 'polypeptide(L)'
;MVARLVVILFVLVCLMMGFVLVLFPWFSFGGFGEWGDNFLLGLLVDQTGLESIRTVVSSAWFRGGVTGLGIFNIFLAFWEVAHFDENVAALEKG
;
A
#
# COMPACT_ATOMS: atom_id res chain seq x y z
N MET A 1 7.87 5.34 26.29
CA MET A 1 7.29 6.52 25.57
C MET A 1 7.52 6.41 24.06
N VAL A 2 8.78 6.34 23.59
CA VAL A 2 9.11 6.26 22.16
C VAL A 2 8.57 4.98 21.50
N ALA A 3 8.72 3.81 22.14
CA ALA A 3 8.22 2.53 21.61
C ALA A 3 6.71 2.56 21.30
N ARG A 4 5.90 3.09 22.23
CA ARG A 4 4.45 3.27 22.02
C ARG A 4 4.14 4.13 20.80
N LEU A 5 4.87 5.23 20.62
CA LEU A 5 4.69 6.13 19.49
C LEU A 5 5.07 5.44 18.16
N VAL A 6 6.14 4.64 18.15
CA VAL A 6 6.55 3.86 16.97
C VAL A 6 5.47 2.84 16.58
N VAL A 7 4.92 2.09 17.54
CA VAL A 7 3.83 1.13 17.26
C VAL A 7 2.60 1.85 16.70
N ILE A 8 2.20 2.99 17.30
CA ILE A 8 1.08 3.79 16.79
C ILE A 8 1.35 4.28 15.35
N LEU A 9 2.55 4.79 15.08
CA LEU A 9 2.91 5.24 13.74
C LEU A 9 2.90 4.10 12.73
N PHE A 10 3.39 2.91 13.12
CA PHE A 10 3.34 1.73 12.27
C PHE A 10 1.90 1.33 11.92
N VAL A 11 1.00 1.27 12.91
CA VAL A 11 -0.44 1.02 12.70
C VAL A 11 -1.04 2.03 11.73
N LEU A 12 -0.78 3.32 11.93
CA LEU A 12 -1.31 4.39 11.09
C LEU A 12 -0.82 4.28 9.64
N VAL A 13 0.47 4.03 9.44
CA VAL A 13 1.05 3.85 8.10
C VAL A 13 0.46 2.62 7.42
N CYS A 14 0.36 1.48 8.11
CA CYS A 14 -0.26 0.27 7.55
C CYS A 14 -1.73 0.50 7.19
N LEU A 15 -2.53 1.18 8.02
CA LEU A 15 -3.91 1.52 7.67
C LEU A 15 -3.98 2.44 6.45
N MET A 16 -3.26 3.56 6.45
CA MET A 16 -3.29 4.53 5.35
C MET A 16 -2.85 3.89 4.03
N MET A 17 -1.69 3.22 4.05
CA MET A 17 -1.17 2.53 2.86
C MET A 17 -2.09 1.38 2.44
N GLY A 18 -2.66 0.66 3.39
CA GLY A 18 -3.63 -0.39 3.14
C GLY A 18 -4.84 0.11 2.36
N PHE A 19 -5.47 1.19 2.82
CA PHE A 19 -6.58 1.83 2.10
C PHE A 19 -6.19 2.35 0.73
N VAL A 20 -5.03 3.01 0.62
CA VAL A 20 -4.53 3.48 -0.68
C VAL A 20 -4.36 2.32 -1.65
N LEU A 21 -3.70 1.24 -1.25
CA LEU A 21 -3.47 0.07 -2.11
C LEU A 21 -4.76 -0.66 -2.49
N VAL A 22 -5.78 -0.65 -1.61
CA VAL A 22 -7.09 -1.22 -1.91
C VAL A 22 -7.87 -0.37 -2.90
N LEU A 23 -7.85 0.96 -2.78
CA LEU A 23 -8.74 1.84 -3.54
C LEU A 23 -8.11 2.36 -4.84
N PHE A 24 -6.84 2.73 -4.79
CA PHE A 24 -6.13 3.40 -5.88
C PHE A 24 -6.15 2.65 -7.22
N PRO A 25 -6.08 1.30 -7.28
CA PRO A 25 -6.15 0.58 -8.55
C PRO A 25 -7.53 0.61 -9.24
N TRP A 26 -8.59 0.97 -8.51
CA TRP A 26 -9.99 0.85 -8.99
C TRP A 26 -10.68 2.19 -9.21
N PHE A 27 -10.26 3.22 -8.47
CA PHE A 27 -10.88 4.53 -8.54
C PHE A 27 -9.93 5.52 -9.20
N SER A 28 -10.50 6.36 -10.08
CA SER A 28 -9.80 7.51 -10.62
C SER A 28 -9.82 8.64 -9.58
N PHE A 29 -8.66 8.99 -9.07
CA PHE A 29 -8.49 10.13 -8.16
C PHE A 29 -7.98 11.29 -9.00
N GLY A 30 -8.79 12.35 -9.15
CA GLY A 30 -8.57 13.40 -10.16
C GLY A 30 -7.18 14.05 -10.22
N GLY A 31 -6.40 14.04 -9.12
CA GLY A 31 -5.01 14.54 -9.11
C GLY A 31 -3.93 13.53 -9.54
N PHE A 32 -4.25 12.23 -9.59
CA PHE A 32 -3.30 11.15 -9.87
C PHE A 32 -3.59 10.40 -11.18
N GLY A 33 -4.70 10.71 -11.84
CA GLY A 33 -5.10 10.07 -13.10
C GLY A 33 -5.67 8.66 -12.90
N GLU A 34 -5.87 7.94 -14.00
CA GLU A 34 -6.32 6.56 -13.95
C GLU A 34 -5.13 5.63 -13.70
N TRP A 35 -5.34 4.57 -12.91
CA TRP A 35 -4.29 3.61 -12.55
C TRP A 35 -3.47 3.09 -13.74
N GLY A 36 -4.14 2.75 -14.85
CA GLY A 36 -3.49 2.26 -16.08
C GLY A 36 -3.07 3.36 -17.06
N ASP A 37 -3.32 4.61 -16.74
CA ASP A 37 -3.06 5.76 -17.59
C ASP A 37 -2.62 6.98 -16.78
N ASN A 38 -1.35 6.95 -16.36
CA ASN A 38 -0.73 8.02 -15.59
C ASN A 38 0.66 8.36 -16.14
N PHE A 39 1.13 9.56 -15.82
CA PHE A 39 2.40 10.11 -16.31
C PHE A 39 3.60 9.20 -16.01
N LEU A 40 3.65 8.58 -14.82
CA LEU A 40 4.77 7.72 -14.43
C LEU A 40 4.82 6.44 -15.26
N LEU A 41 3.67 5.81 -15.49
CA LEU A 41 3.57 4.63 -16.34
C LEU A 41 3.93 4.97 -17.79
N GLY A 42 3.47 6.13 -18.28
CA GLY A 42 3.86 6.63 -19.61
C GLY A 42 5.36 6.87 -19.75
N LEU A 43 5.99 7.52 -18.77
CA LEU A 43 7.44 7.72 -18.74
C LEU A 43 8.20 6.39 -18.71
N LEU A 44 7.70 5.40 -17.97
CA LEU A 44 8.35 4.08 -17.85
C LEU A 44 8.21 3.28 -19.14
N VAL A 45 7.07 3.37 -19.82
CA VAL A 45 6.87 2.78 -21.16
C VAL A 45 7.77 3.46 -22.19
N ASP A 46 7.86 4.79 -22.18
CA ASP A 46 8.74 5.54 -23.10
C ASP A 46 10.23 5.20 -22.89
N GLN A 47 10.68 5.10 -21.63
CA GLN A 47 12.05 4.74 -21.30
C GLN A 47 12.41 3.30 -21.66
N THR A 48 11.46 2.37 -21.56
CA THR A 48 11.72 0.94 -21.79
C THR A 48 11.34 0.47 -23.20
N GLY A 49 10.48 1.21 -23.90
CA GLY A 49 9.86 0.82 -25.16
C GLY A 49 8.84 -0.33 -25.04
N LEU A 50 8.47 -0.74 -23.82
CA LEU A 50 7.66 -1.94 -23.57
C LEU A 50 6.19 -1.59 -23.27
N GLU A 51 5.36 -1.58 -24.30
CA GLU A 51 3.90 -1.40 -24.19
C GLU A 51 3.23 -2.48 -23.32
N SER A 52 3.83 -3.67 -23.22
CA SER A 52 3.32 -4.76 -22.38
C SER A 52 3.24 -4.41 -20.89
N ILE A 53 4.07 -3.48 -20.41
CA ILE A 53 4.04 -3.00 -19.03
C ILE A 53 2.69 -2.35 -18.73
N ARG A 54 2.17 -1.53 -19.65
CA ARG A 54 0.86 -0.88 -19.50
C ARG A 54 -0.26 -1.91 -19.42
N THR A 55 -0.21 -2.94 -20.28
CA THR A 55 -1.19 -4.03 -20.29
C THR A 55 -1.16 -4.84 -18.99
N VAL A 56 0.03 -5.15 -18.47
CA VAL A 56 0.16 -5.90 -17.21
C VAL A 56 -0.34 -5.07 -16.03
N VAL A 57 0.10 -3.82 -15.89
CA VAL A 57 -0.30 -2.93 -14.79
C VAL A 57 -1.79 -2.63 -14.80
N SER A 58 -2.38 -2.46 -15.99
CA SER A 58 -3.82 -2.21 -16.13
C SER A 58 -4.68 -3.45 -15.93
N SER A 59 -4.10 -4.67 -15.93
CA SER A 59 -4.84 -5.92 -15.79
C SER A 59 -5.52 -6.08 -14.43
N ALA A 60 -6.69 -6.73 -14.41
CA ALA A 60 -7.43 -7.00 -13.17
C ALA A 60 -6.64 -7.90 -12.21
N TRP A 61 -5.80 -8.81 -12.72
CA TRP A 61 -4.93 -9.64 -11.90
C TRP A 61 -3.89 -8.81 -11.14
N PHE A 62 -3.22 -7.87 -11.81
CA PHE A 62 -2.25 -7.01 -11.16
C PHE A 62 -2.92 -6.09 -10.13
N ARG A 63 -4.03 -5.45 -10.49
CA ARG A 63 -4.84 -4.64 -9.56
C ARG A 63 -5.31 -5.45 -8.34
N GLY A 64 -5.73 -6.70 -8.57
CA GLY A 64 -6.11 -7.63 -7.50
C GLY A 64 -4.94 -7.97 -6.58
N GLY A 65 -3.74 -8.20 -7.12
CA GLY A 65 -2.53 -8.39 -6.32
C GLY A 65 -2.20 -7.17 -5.44
N VAL A 66 -2.26 -5.96 -6.01
CA VAL A 66 -2.06 -4.71 -5.26
C VAL A 66 -3.11 -4.55 -4.16
N THR A 67 -4.37 -4.87 -4.46
CA THR A 67 -5.47 -4.86 -3.47
C THR A 67 -5.22 -5.86 -2.34
N GLY A 68 -4.74 -7.06 -2.66
CA GLY A 68 -4.38 -8.09 -1.68
C GLY A 68 -3.29 -7.60 -0.72
N LEU A 69 -2.27 -6.90 -1.22
CA LEU A 69 -1.25 -6.25 -0.38
C LEU A 69 -1.85 -5.17 0.51
N GLY A 70 -2.85 -4.43 0.01
CA GLY A 70 -3.57 -3.44 0.80
C GLY A 70 -4.38 -4.08 1.94
N ILE A 71 -5.13 -5.15 1.66
CA ILE A 71 -5.86 -5.93 2.67
C ILE A 71 -4.90 -6.49 3.73
N PHE A 72 -3.74 -7.00 3.30
CA PHE A 72 -2.74 -7.53 4.23
C PHE A 72 -2.19 -6.44 5.16
N ASN A 73 -1.95 -5.23 4.66
CA ASN A 73 -1.55 -4.09 5.50
C ASN A 73 -2.62 -3.73 6.54
N ILE A 74 -3.90 -3.68 6.13
CA ILE A 74 -5.02 -3.42 7.04
C ILE A 74 -5.08 -4.51 8.12
N PHE A 75 -4.94 -5.78 7.73
CA PHE A 75 -4.90 -6.90 8.65
C PHE A 75 -3.75 -6.75 9.67
N LEU A 76 -2.53 -6.43 9.21
CA LEU A 76 -1.39 -6.20 10.10
C LEU A 76 -1.65 -5.06 11.08
N ALA A 77 -2.29 -3.97 10.65
CA ALA A 77 -2.61 -2.87 11.54
C ALA A 77 -3.59 -3.28 12.65
N PHE A 78 -4.63 -4.07 12.32
CA PHE A 78 -5.55 -4.60 13.34
C PHE A 78 -4.86 -5.61 14.26
N TRP A 79 -3.98 -6.45 13.71
CA TRP A 79 -3.18 -7.39 14.48
C TRP A 79 -2.31 -6.68 15.51
N GLU A 80 -1.65 -5.60 15.10
CA GLU A 80 -0.80 -4.77 15.93
C GLU A 80 -1.57 -4.08 17.05
N VAL A 81 -2.80 -3.61 16.76
CA VAL A 81 -3.69 -3.04 17.78
C VAL A 81 -4.12 -4.10 18.80
N ALA A 82 -4.38 -5.33 18.35
CA ALA A 82 -4.77 -6.42 19.23
C ALA A 82 -3.64 -6.88 20.18
N HIS A 83 -2.37 -6.76 19.75
CA HIS A 83 -1.19 -7.17 20.51
C HIS A 83 -0.33 -5.97 20.96
N PHE A 84 -0.96 -4.80 21.12
CA PHE A 84 -0.26 -3.53 21.32
C PHE A 84 0.73 -3.56 22.50
N ASP A 85 0.31 -4.04 23.66
CA ASP A 85 1.16 -4.06 24.86
C ASP A 85 2.35 -5.02 24.71
N GLU A 86 2.17 -6.15 24.03
CA GLU A 86 3.22 -7.13 23.77
C GLU A 86 4.27 -6.56 22.82
N ASN A 87 3.84 -5.89 21.75
CA ASN A 87 4.73 -5.31 20.75
C ASN A 87 5.51 -4.09 21.30
N VAL A 88 4.85 -3.27 22.13
CA VAL A 88 5.53 -2.20 22.87
C VAL A 88 6.60 -2.79 23.81
N ALA A 89 6.24 -3.83 24.57
CA ALA A 89 7.18 -4.47 25.49
C ALA A 89 8.35 -5.15 24.74
N ALA A 90 8.12 -5.69 23.54
CA ALA A 90 9.17 -6.25 22.70
C ALA A 90 10.17 -5.17 22.24
N LEU A 91 9.67 -4.00 21.81
CA LEU A 91 10.51 -2.87 21.40
C LEU A 91 11.27 -2.20 22.56
N GLU A 92 10.76 -2.27 23.79
CA GLU A 92 11.47 -1.75 24.97
C GLU A 92 12.56 -2.69 25.49
N LYS A 93 12.55 -3.97 25.07
CA LYS A 93 13.55 -4.99 25.47
C LYS A 93 14.70 -5.16 24.48
N GLY A 94 14.54 -4.71 23.24
CA GLY A 94 15.58 -4.71 22.20
C GLY A 94 16.43 -3.45 22.24
#